data_AF-L0P9X5-F1
#
_entry.id   AF-L0P9X5-F1
#
_cell.length_a   1.000
_cell.length_b   1.000
_cell.length_c   1.000
_cell.angle_alpha   90.00
_cell.angle_beta   90.00
_cell.angle_gamma   90.00
#
_symmetry.space_group_name_H-M   'P 1'
#
loop_
_entity.id
_entity.type
_entity.pdbx_description
1 polymer ?
#
loop_
_entity_poly.entity_id
_entity_poly.type
_entity_poly.pdbx_seq_one_letter_code
_entity_poly.pdbx_strand_id
1 'polypeptide(L)'
;MRAASQKPHSFIPLFDSEAGGTGELLDWNSISDWVGRQESPESLHFMLAGGLTPENVGDALRLNGVIGVDVSGGVETNGVKDSNKIANFVKNAKK
;
A
#
# COMPACT_ATOMS: atom_id res chain seq x y z
N MET A 1 22.21 34.92 15.01
CA MET A 1 22.03 33.46 14.83
C MET A 1 20.69 33.23 14.15
N ARG A 2 20.67 32.75 12.89
CA ARG A 2 19.43 32.30 12.24
C ARG A 2 19.22 30.84 12.66
N ALA A 3 18.09 30.54 13.29
CA ALA A 3 17.69 29.16 13.52
C ALA A 3 17.61 28.45 12.17
N ALA A 4 18.28 27.31 12.03
CA ALA A 4 18.14 26.47 10.86
C ALA A 4 16.67 26.02 10.79
N SER A 5 15.95 26.46 9.76
CA SER A 5 14.61 25.97 9.46
C SER A 5 14.72 24.47 9.18
N GLN A 6 14.32 23.63 10.13
CA GLN A 6 14.14 22.21 9.87
C GLN A 6 13.10 22.08 8.77
N LYS A 7 13.49 21.48 7.63
CA LYS A 7 12.52 21.11 6.61
C LYS A 7 11.57 20.08 7.23
N PRO A 8 10.25 20.19 7.04
CA PRO A 8 9.34 19.15 7.49
C PRO A 8 9.74 17.84 6.81
N HIS A 9 10.02 16.81 7.61
CA HIS A 9 10.19 15.46 7.08
C HIS A 9 8.82 14.95 6.67
N SER A 10 8.57 14.87 5.36
CA SER A 10 7.41 14.18 4.84
C SER A 10 7.65 12.67 4.92
N PHE A 11 6.82 11.97 5.68
CA PHE A 11 6.75 10.51 5.68
C PHE A 11 5.41 10.08 5.10
N ILE A 12 5.38 8.91 4.46
CA ILE A 12 4.16 8.27 3.97
C ILE A 12 4.00 6.98 4.77
N PRO A 13 2.92 6.81 5.56
CA PRO A 13 2.67 5.57 6.29
C PRO A 13 2.51 4.38 5.34
N LEU A 14 3.04 3.22 5.72
CA LEU A 14 2.79 1.93 5.07
C LEU A 14 1.95 1.08 6.03
N PHE A 15 0.71 0.78 5.65
CA PHE A 15 -0.13 -0.16 6.40
C PHE A 15 0.07 -1.57 5.86
N ASP A 16 0.34 -2.52 6.74
CA ASP A 16 0.54 -3.92 6.41
C ASP A 16 -0.39 -4.79 7.26
N SER A 17 -0.62 -6.04 6.83
CA SER A 17 -1.36 -7.00 7.65
C SER A 17 -0.54 -7.35 8.90
N GLU A 18 -1.21 -7.57 10.04
CA GLU A 18 -0.57 -7.84 11.33
C GLU A 18 0.37 -9.06 11.30
N ALA A 19 0.20 -9.94 10.30
CA ALA A 19 0.96 -11.16 10.08
C ALA A 19 2.04 -11.01 8.98
N GLY A 20 2.74 -9.87 8.92
CA GLY A 20 3.78 -9.60 7.92
C GLY A 20 4.60 -10.83 7.52
N GLY A 21 4.58 -11.17 6.21
CA GLY A 21 5.25 -12.37 5.68
C GLY A 21 4.38 -13.62 5.51
N THR A 22 3.13 -13.66 5.96
CA THR A 22 2.20 -14.78 5.70
C THR A 22 1.51 -14.72 4.34
N GLY A 23 1.53 -13.55 3.70
CA GLY A 23 0.77 -13.31 2.46
C GLY A 23 -0.72 -13.05 2.72
N GLU A 24 -1.13 -12.86 3.97
CA GLU A 24 -2.51 -12.50 4.30
C GLU A 24 -2.85 -11.09 3.83
N LEU A 25 -4.05 -10.97 3.26
CA LEU A 25 -4.59 -9.70 2.77
C LEU A 25 -4.94 -8.82 3.97
N LEU A 26 -4.42 -7.59 3.96
CA LEU A 26 -4.84 -6.56 4.88
C LEU A 26 -6.37 -6.35 4.79
N ASP A 27 -7.06 -6.23 5.93
CA ASP A 27 -8.49 -5.96 5.93
C ASP A 27 -8.79 -4.52 5.47
N TRP A 28 -9.16 -4.39 4.19
CA TRP A 28 -9.45 -3.10 3.56
C TRP A 28 -10.71 -2.42 4.11
N ASN A 29 -11.64 -3.17 4.74
CA ASN A 29 -12.80 -2.56 5.38
C ASN A 29 -12.35 -1.78 6.63
N SER A 30 -11.49 -2.38 7.45
CA SER A 30 -10.90 -1.69 8.61
C SER A 30 -10.11 -0.44 8.21
N ILE A 31 -9.39 -0.48 7.07
CA ILE A 31 -8.71 0.70 6.51
C ILE A 31 -9.71 1.78 6.09
N SER A 32 -10.75 1.40 5.33
CA SER A 32 -11.78 2.35 4.87
C SER A 32 -12.53 3.00 6.04
N ASP A 33 -12.85 2.21 7.07
CA ASP A 33 -13.47 2.70 8.29
C ASP A 33 -12.54 3.64 9.06
N TRP A 34 -11.24 3.33 9.13
CA TRP A 34 -10.25 4.22 9.74
C TRP A 34 -10.13 5.54 8.97
N VAL A 35 -10.07 5.50 7.64
CA VAL A 35 -10.06 6.69 6.77
C VAL A 35 -11.30 7.55 7.01
N GLY A 36 -12.49 6.94 7.05
CA GLY A 36 -13.75 7.64 7.28
C GLY A 36 -13.87 8.30 8.66
N ARG A 37 -13.05 7.91 9.64
CA ARG A 37 -12.99 8.52 10.97
C ARG A 37 -12.00 9.68 11.08
N GLN A 38 -11.17 9.94 10.07
CA GLN A 38 -10.20 11.04 10.13
C GLN A 38 -10.88 12.39 9.89
N GLU A 39 -10.34 13.46 10.49
CA GLU A 39 -10.89 14.83 10.36
C GLU A 39 -10.83 15.36 8.92
N SER A 40 -9.88 14.89 8.11
CA SER A 40 -9.71 15.31 6.71
C SER A 40 -9.31 14.12 5.82
N PRO A 41 -10.25 13.21 5.49
CA PRO A 41 -9.96 11.98 4.75
C PRO A 41 -9.33 12.23 3.37
N GLU A 42 -9.72 13.31 2.70
CA GLU A 42 -9.21 13.74 1.38
C GLU A 42 -7.72 14.17 1.42
N SER A 43 -7.19 14.47 2.62
CA SER A 43 -5.80 14.91 2.80
C SER A 43 -4.87 13.78 3.23
N LEU A 44 -5.41 12.58 3.44
CA LEU A 44 -4.64 11.41 3.84
C LEU A 44 -3.92 10.81 2.65
N HIS A 45 -2.66 10.44 2.88
CA HIS A 45 -1.86 9.74 1.89
C HIS A 45 -1.08 8.64 2.60
N PHE A 46 -1.29 7.39 2.18
CA PHE A 46 -0.61 6.22 2.70
C PHE A 46 -0.41 5.17 1.63
N MET A 47 0.40 4.16 1.93
CA MET A 47 0.66 3.01 1.09
C MET A 47 0.10 1.75 1.75
N LEU A 48 -0.23 0.75 0.93
CA LEU A 48 -0.68 -0.56 1.40
C LEU A 48 0.33 -1.67 1.09
N ALA A 49 0.54 -2.56 2.04
CA ALA A 49 1.19 -3.85 1.91
C ALA A 49 0.22 -4.96 2.38
N GLY A 50 0.69 -6.20 2.39
CA GLY A 50 -0.06 -7.33 2.94
C GLY A 50 -0.96 -8.01 1.92
N GLY A 51 -0.52 -9.17 1.42
CA GLY A 51 -1.34 -10.06 0.57
C GLY A 51 -1.73 -9.52 -0.81
N LEU A 52 -1.06 -8.47 -1.30
CA LEU A 52 -1.32 -7.93 -2.63
C LEU A 52 -0.83 -8.88 -3.73
N THR A 53 -1.64 -9.02 -4.78
CA THR A 53 -1.40 -9.86 -5.95
C THR A 53 -1.74 -9.10 -7.23
N PRO A 54 -1.34 -9.59 -8.42
CA PRO A 54 -1.73 -8.98 -9.68
C PRO A 54 -3.25 -8.85 -9.86
N GLU A 55 -4.03 -9.72 -9.25
CA GLU A 55 -5.49 -9.77 -9.36
C GLU A 55 -6.19 -8.71 -8.52
N ASN A 56 -5.61 -8.30 -7.38
CA ASN A 56 -6.27 -7.42 -6.41
C ASN A 56 -5.66 -5.99 -6.33
N VAL A 57 -4.46 -5.77 -6.89
CA VAL A 57 -3.75 -4.49 -6.76
C VAL A 57 -4.54 -3.28 -7.27
N GLY A 58 -5.29 -3.44 -8.37
CA GLY A 58 -6.11 -2.36 -8.91
C GLY A 58 -7.25 -1.97 -7.96
N ASP A 59 -7.75 -2.90 -7.15
CA ASP A 59 -8.82 -2.67 -6.19
C ASP A 59 -8.28 -1.97 -4.94
N ALA A 60 -7.08 -2.38 -4.48
CA ALA A 60 -6.36 -1.73 -3.39
C ALA A 60 -6.12 -0.24 -3.65
N LEU A 61 -5.71 0.10 -4.87
CA LEU A 61 -5.43 1.48 -5.28
C LEU A 61 -6.69 2.36 -5.44
N ARG A 62 -7.90 1.77 -5.47
CA ARG A 62 -9.16 2.54 -5.51
C ARG A 62 -9.63 2.98 -4.12
N LEU A 63 -8.99 2.52 -3.05
CA LEU A 63 -9.32 2.93 -1.69
C LEU A 63 -8.88 4.38 -1.45
N ASN A 64 -9.72 5.14 -0.75
CA ASN A 64 -9.45 6.55 -0.49
C ASN A 64 -8.15 6.74 0.32
N GLY A 65 -7.30 7.68 -0.12
CA GLY A 65 -6.03 7.98 0.51
C GLY A 65 -4.86 7.04 0.19
N VAL A 66 -5.09 5.96 -0.57
CA VAL A 66 -4.00 5.09 -1.04
C VAL A 66 -3.28 5.73 -2.22
N ILE A 67 -1.98 5.98 -2.06
CA ILE A 67 -1.12 6.57 -3.10
C ILE A 67 -0.03 5.63 -3.62
N GLY A 68 0.04 4.42 -3.05
CA GLY A 68 1.03 3.44 -3.46
C GLY A 68 0.78 2.08 -2.81
N VAL A 69 1.47 1.08 -3.34
CA VAL A 69 1.40 -0.30 -2.88
C VAL A 69 2.80 -0.89 -2.79
N ASP A 70 3.00 -1.79 -1.84
CA ASP A 70 4.21 -2.61 -1.69
C ASP A 70 3.84 -4.10 -1.84
N VAL A 71 4.63 -4.84 -2.60
CA VAL A 71 4.36 -6.25 -2.88
C VAL A 71 5.61 -7.10 -2.75
N SER A 72 5.48 -8.21 -2.02
CA SER A 72 6.52 -9.23 -1.93
C SER A 72 6.03 -10.59 -2.43
N GLY A 73 5.29 -11.35 -1.60
CA GLY A 73 4.94 -12.75 -1.91
C GLY A 73 3.96 -12.93 -3.07
N GLY A 74 3.03 -12.00 -3.29
CA GLY A 74 2.02 -12.14 -4.36
C GLY A 74 2.58 -12.07 -5.78
N VAL A 75 3.86 -11.72 -5.94
CA VAL A 75 4.59 -11.77 -7.21
C VAL A 75 5.66 -12.87 -7.24
N GLU A 76 5.60 -13.84 -6.33
CA GLU A 76 6.50 -15.01 -6.31
C GLU A 76 5.85 -16.27 -6.88
N THR A 77 6.68 -17.15 -7.42
CA THR A 77 6.34 -18.53 -7.77
C THR A 77 7.37 -19.43 -7.08
N ASN A 78 6.90 -20.33 -6.21
CA ASN A 78 7.76 -21.19 -5.37
C ASN A 78 8.81 -20.39 -4.55
N GLY A 79 8.42 -19.24 -3.99
CA GLY A 79 9.30 -18.39 -3.18
C GLY A 79 10.34 -17.58 -3.97
N VAL A 80 10.28 -17.61 -5.31
CA VAL A 80 11.18 -16.86 -6.19
C VAL A 80 10.37 -15.83 -6.96
N LYS A 81 10.89 -14.60 -7.08
CA LYS A 81 10.23 -13.52 -7.84
C LYS A 81 9.95 -13.96 -9.28
N ASP A 82 8.69 -13.82 -9.70
CA ASP A 82 8.21 -14.21 -11.02
C ASP A 82 8.04 -12.96 -11.89
N SER A 83 8.83 -12.87 -12.95
CA SER A 83 8.84 -11.70 -13.85
C SER A 83 7.50 -11.45 -14.52
N ASN A 84 6.72 -12.50 -14.82
CA ASN A 84 5.40 -12.36 -15.43
C ASN A 84 4.40 -11.80 -14.41
N LYS A 85 4.45 -12.28 -13.15
CA LYS A 85 3.60 -11.74 -12.09
C LYS A 85 3.93 -10.29 -11.77
N ILE A 86 5.22 -9.92 -11.72
CA ILE A 86 5.65 -8.53 -11.53
C ILE A 86 5.09 -7.65 -12.65
N ALA A 87 5.25 -8.06 -13.91
CA ALA A 87 4.76 -7.30 -15.06
C ALA A 87 3.22 -7.13 -15.00
N ASN A 88 2.49 -8.19 -14.65
CA ASN A 88 1.03 -8.14 -14.50
C ASN A 88 0.61 -7.25 -13.33
N PHE A 89 1.31 -7.31 -12.20
CA PHE A 89 1.06 -6.45 -11.04
C PHE A 89 1.20 -4.98 -11.41
N VAL A 90 2.33 -4.58 -12.01
CA VAL A 90 2.56 -3.19 -12.44
C VAL A 90 1.55 -2.76 -13.51
N LYS A 91 1.20 -3.66 -14.44
CA LYS A 91 0.19 -3.38 -15.46
C LYS A 91 -1.18 -3.11 -14.85
N ASN A 92 -1.61 -3.93 -13.88
CA ASN A 92 -2.92 -3.80 -13.26
C ASN A 92 -2.97 -2.65 -12.24
N ALA A 93 -1.84 -2.28 -11.64
CA ALA A 93 -1.73 -1.11 -10.76
C ALA A 93 -1.84 0.25 -11.49
N LYS A 94 -1.63 0.26 -12.80
CA LYS A 94 -1.66 1.49 -13.63
C LYS A 94 -2.96 1.68 -14.41
N LYS A 95 -3.92 0.77 -14.27
CA LYS A 95 -5.23 0.88 -14.92
C LYS A 95 -6.15 1.77 -14.10
#